data_AF-A0A382YTI7-F1
#
_entry.id   AF-A0A382YTI7-F1
#
_cell.length_a   1.000
_cell.length_b   1.000
_cell.length_c   1.000
_cell.angle_alpha   90.00
_cell.angle_beta   90.00
_cell.angle_gamma   90.00
#
_symmetry.space_group_name_H-M   'P 1'
#
loop_
_entity.id
_entity.type
_entity.pdbx_description
1 polymer ?
#
loop_
_entity_poly.entity_id
_entity_poly.type
_entity_poly.pdbx_seq_one_letter_code
_entity_poly.pdbx_strand_id
1 'polypeptide(L)'
;GNINNMTGHAIFEATHGTAPKYANQDKVNPGSVILSGEMMLRYLDWVEAADLIVKAMDESIRQKTVTYDFARLMENVSPVKCSEFGDALIKNM
;
A
#
# COMPACT_ATOMS: atom_id res chain seq x y z
N GLY A 1 -5.50 9.88 -7.05
CA GLY A 1 -5.99 9.48 -8.39
C GLY A 1 -6.21 10.71 -9.25
N ASN A 2 -6.11 10.53 -10.56
CA ASN A 2 -6.46 11.54 -11.58
C ASN A 2 -7.91 11.28 -12.00
N ILE A 3 -8.84 12.18 -11.65
CA ILE A 3 -10.28 11.94 -11.79
C ILE A 3 -10.92 13.06 -12.62
N ASN A 4 -11.72 12.68 -13.61
CA ASN A 4 -12.63 13.56 -14.31
C ASN A 4 -14.06 13.36 -13.78
N ASN A 5 -14.47 14.23 -12.84
CA ASN A 5 -15.78 14.14 -12.19
C ASN A 5 -16.98 14.42 -13.12
N MET A 6 -16.76 15.00 -14.32
CA MET A 6 -17.84 15.23 -15.28
C MET A 6 -18.17 13.98 -16.10
N THR A 7 -17.16 13.15 -16.37
CA THR A 7 -17.31 11.99 -17.27
C THR A 7 -17.21 10.65 -16.55
N GLY A 8 -16.81 10.65 -15.28
CA GLY A 8 -16.64 9.43 -14.49
C GLY A 8 -15.35 8.64 -14.80
N HIS A 9 -14.42 9.19 -15.59
CA HIS A 9 -13.15 8.53 -15.87
C HIS A 9 -12.15 8.81 -14.73
N ALA A 10 -11.44 7.77 -14.30
CA ALA A 10 -10.43 7.86 -13.25
C ALA A 10 -9.23 6.95 -13.51
N ILE A 11 -8.03 7.42 -13.12
CA ILE A 11 -6.79 6.63 -13.07
C ILE A 11 -6.21 6.73 -11.66
N PHE A 12 -5.93 5.59 -11.05
CA PHE A 12 -5.28 5.49 -9.75
C PHE A 12 -3.90 4.87 -9.94
N GLU A 13 -2.86 5.52 -9.42
CA GLU A 13 -1.48 5.21 -9.75
C GLU A 13 -0.57 5.34 -8.53
N ALA A 14 0.51 4.55 -8.51
CA ALA A 14 1.60 4.77 -7.56
C ALA A 14 2.21 6.15 -7.79
N THR A 15 2.54 6.87 -6.72
CA THR A 15 3.04 8.25 -6.78
C THR A 15 4.55 8.36 -6.69
N HIS A 16 5.24 7.26 -6.36
CA HIS A 16 6.70 7.20 -6.33
C HIS A 16 7.29 6.87 -7.70
N GLY A 17 8.58 7.17 -7.89
CA GLY A 17 9.33 6.78 -9.09
C GLY A 17 9.58 5.27 -9.21
N THR A 18 10.22 4.86 -10.30
CA THR A 18 10.40 3.45 -10.68
C THR A 18 11.47 2.69 -9.88
N ALA A 19 12.38 3.39 -9.20
CA ALA A 19 13.45 2.83 -8.36
C ALA A 19 14.17 1.60 -8.96
N PRO A 20 14.75 1.69 -10.18
CA PRO A 20 15.23 0.54 -10.96
C PRO A 20 16.29 -0.32 -10.23
N LYS A 21 17.07 0.29 -9.32
CA LYS A 21 18.04 -0.40 -8.45
C LYS A 21 17.43 -1.46 -7.53
N TYR A 22 16.11 -1.47 -7.33
CA TYR A 22 15.38 -2.42 -6.50
C TYR A 22 14.37 -3.27 -7.30
N ALA A 23 14.38 -3.17 -8.63
CA ALA A 23 13.48 -3.94 -9.48
C ALA A 23 13.66 -5.45 -9.25
N ASN A 24 12.55 -6.17 -9.13
CA ASN A 24 12.50 -7.64 -8.93
C ASN A 24 13.21 -8.16 -7.67
N GLN A 25 13.53 -7.30 -6.70
CA GLN A 25 14.20 -7.72 -5.45
C GLN A 25 13.23 -7.99 -4.30
N ASP A 26 11.92 -7.88 -4.54
CA ASP A 26 10.89 -8.11 -3.53
C ASP A 26 11.12 -7.29 -2.24
N LYS A 27 11.53 -6.03 -2.40
CA LYS A 27 12.07 -5.18 -1.31
C LYS A 27 11.30 -3.88 -1.06
N VAL A 28 10.75 -3.30 -2.12
CA VAL A 28 10.13 -1.97 -2.04
C VAL A 28 8.75 -2.06 -1.38
N ASN A 29 8.30 -0.95 -0.83
CA ASN A 29 7.00 -0.84 -0.20
C ASN A 29 5.88 -0.77 -1.26
N PRO A 30 4.90 -1.68 -1.28
CA PRO A 30 3.76 -1.61 -2.20
C PRO A 30 2.67 -0.61 -1.74
N GLY A 31 2.83 0.04 -0.58
CA GLY A 31 1.79 0.85 0.06
C GLY A 31 1.22 1.96 -0.82
N SER A 32 2.03 2.62 -1.67
CA SER A 32 1.53 3.68 -2.56
C SER A 32 0.49 3.17 -3.56
N VAL A 33 0.75 2.02 -4.21
CA VAL A 33 -0.20 1.46 -5.18
C VAL A 33 -1.39 0.81 -4.48
N ILE A 34 -1.19 0.23 -3.29
CA ILE A 34 -2.27 -0.36 -2.48
C ILE A 34 -3.26 0.73 -2.03
N LEU A 35 -2.77 1.86 -1.50
CA LEU A 35 -3.63 2.98 -1.10
C LEU A 35 -4.25 3.68 -2.31
N SER A 36 -3.61 3.62 -3.47
CA SER A 36 -4.26 4.06 -4.71
C SER A 36 -5.40 3.12 -5.12
N GLY A 37 -5.26 1.81 -4.88
CA GLY A 37 -6.33 0.82 -4.99
C GLY A 37 -7.46 1.05 -3.98
N GLU A 38 -7.15 1.45 -2.75
CA GLU A 38 -8.15 1.89 -1.77
C GLU A 38 -8.98 3.06 -2.30
N MET A 39 -8.33 4.11 -2.83
CA MET A 39 -9.03 5.24 -3.43
C MET A 39 -9.92 4.81 -4.61
N MET A 40 -9.46 3.83 -5.40
CA MET A 40 -10.23 3.25 -6.50
C MET A 40 -11.48 2.53 -5.99
N LEU A 41 -11.36 1.70 -4.96
CA LEU A 41 -12.50 0.99 -4.35
C LEU A 41 -13.52 2.00 -3.81
N ARG A 42 -13.06 3.04 -3.14
CA ARG A 42 -13.92 4.12 -2.64
C ARG A 42 -14.61 4.87 -3.77
N TYR A 43 -13.94 5.08 -4.91
CA TYR A 43 -14.52 5.67 -6.11
C TYR A 43 -15.59 4.80 -6.76
N LEU A 44 -15.49 3.48 -6.63
CA LEU A 44 -16.47 2.49 -7.10
C LEU A 44 -17.62 2.26 -6.10
N ASP A 45 -17.71 3.07 -5.04
CA ASP A 45 -18.62 2.91 -3.90
C ASP A 45 -18.47 1.58 -3.13
N TRP A 46 -17.31 0.91 -3.25
CA TRP A 46 -16.97 -0.30 -2.48
C TRP A 46 -16.30 0.09 -1.15
N VAL A 47 -17.04 0.84 -0.34
CA VAL A 47 -16.53 1.53 0.86
C VAL A 47 -15.99 0.56 1.90
N GLU A 48 -16.69 -0.54 2.16
CA GLU A 48 -16.30 -1.54 3.16
C GLU A 48 -14.96 -2.20 2.80
N ALA A 49 -14.74 -2.47 1.51
CA ALA A 49 -13.48 -3.02 1.03
C ALA A 49 -12.32 -2.01 1.15
N ALA A 50 -12.59 -0.73 0.85
CA ALA A 50 -11.63 0.34 1.04
C ALA A 50 -11.23 0.49 2.53
N ASP A 51 -12.21 0.48 3.43
CA ASP A 51 -11.99 0.61 4.87
C ASP A 51 -11.18 -0.56 5.45
N LEU A 52 -11.39 -1.79 4.95
CA LEU A 52 -10.57 -2.96 5.31
C LEU A 52 -9.10 -2.75 4.96
N ILE A 53 -8.78 -2.17 3.79
CA ILE A 53 -7.40 -1.88 3.39
C ILE A 53 -6.76 -0.86 4.34
N VAL A 54 -7.47 0.23 4.66
CA VAL A 54 -6.96 1.26 5.58
C VAL A 54 -6.68 0.65 6.96
N LYS A 55 -7.64 -0.10 7.51
CA LYS A 55 -7.49 -0.77 8.79
C LYS A 55 -6.30 -1.73 8.80
N ALA A 56 -6.16 -2.56 7.77
CA ALA A 56 -5.06 -3.51 7.65
C ALA A 56 -3.70 -2.81 7.55
N MET A 57 -3.63 -1.68 6.83
CA MET A 57 -2.42 -0.86 6.72
C MET A 57 -2.01 -0.29 8.08
N ASP A 58 -2.95 0.33 8.79
CA ASP A 58 -2.73 0.89 10.13
C ASP A 58 -2.25 -0.18 11.11
N GLU A 59 -2.90 -1.34 11.12
CA GLU A 59 -2.57 -2.43 12.03
C GLU A 59 -1.19 -3.04 11.71
N SER A 60 -0.86 -3.24 10.43
CA SER A 60 0.44 -3.81 10.04
C SER A 60 1.61 -2.88 10.40
N ILE A 61 1.43 -1.57 10.21
CA ILE A 61 2.43 -0.57 10.62
C ILE A 61 2.53 -0.50 12.15
N ARG A 62 1.41 -0.55 12.88
CA ARG A 62 1.39 -0.57 14.35
C ARG A 62 2.11 -1.78 14.93
N GLN A 63 1.95 -2.95 14.30
CA GLN A 63 2.67 -4.19 14.63
C GLN A 63 4.15 -4.16 14.22
N LYS A 64 4.63 -3.08 13.59
CA LYS A 64 5.99 -2.92 13.05
C LYS A 64 6.37 -4.01 12.03
N THR A 65 5.38 -4.64 11.38
CA THR A 65 5.61 -5.55 10.27
C THR A 65 5.63 -4.72 9.00
N VAL A 66 6.82 -4.22 8.62
CA VAL A 66 6.98 -3.21 7.58
C VAL A 66 8.16 -3.51 6.66
N THR A 67 8.15 -2.93 5.46
CA THR A 67 9.25 -3.04 4.49
C THR A 67 10.47 -2.20 4.88
N TYR A 68 11.59 -2.42 4.18
CA TYR A 68 12.91 -1.85 4.45
C TYR A 68 12.94 -0.32 4.63
N ASP A 69 12.14 0.41 3.86
CA ASP A 69 12.04 1.87 3.88
C ASP A 69 11.51 2.43 5.20
N PHE A 70 10.54 1.75 5.84
CA PHE A 70 10.07 2.06 7.19
C PHE A 70 10.98 1.48 8.26
N ALA A 71 11.37 0.21 8.14
CA ALA A 71 12.15 -0.50 9.15
C ALA A 71 13.47 0.23 9.49
N ARG A 72 14.15 0.80 8.49
CA ARG A 72 15.39 1.57 8.69
C ARG A 72 15.22 2.87 9.50
N LEU A 73 13.98 3.33 9.70
CA LEU A 73 13.64 4.51 10.49
C LEU A 73 13.09 4.13 11.88
N MET A 74 12.94 2.84 12.17
CA MET A 74 12.42 2.31 13.42
C MET A 74 13.54 1.61 14.21
N GLU A 75 13.50 1.72 15.53
CA GLU A 75 14.48 1.06 16.38
C GLU A 75 14.18 -0.46 16.49
N ASN A 76 15.20 -1.29 16.24
CA ASN A 76 15.16 -2.75 16.39
C ASN A 76 14.07 -3.47 15.56
N VAL A 77 13.76 -2.99 14.35
CA VAL A 77 12.80 -3.63 13.44
C VAL A 77 13.52 -4.27 12.26
N SER A 78 13.32 -5.57 12.06
CA SER A 78 13.76 -6.26 10.84
C SER A 78 12.70 -6.11 9.75
N PRO A 79 13.08 -5.76 8.51
CA PRO A 79 12.11 -5.57 7.43
C PRO A 79 11.58 -6.89 6.89
N VAL A 80 10.31 -6.87 6.46
CA VAL A 80 9.73 -7.91 5.61
C VAL A 80 9.89 -7.56 4.12
N LYS A 81 9.70 -8.56 3.25
CA LYS A 81 9.66 -8.37 1.79
C LYS A 81 8.40 -7.63 1.33
N CYS A 82 8.40 -7.18 0.07
CA CYS A 82 7.23 -6.56 -0.55
C CYS A 82 6.02 -7.51 -0.56
N SER A 83 6.22 -8.75 -0.99
CA SER A 83 5.22 -9.81 -0.99
C SER A 83 4.70 -10.12 0.42
N GLU A 84 5.60 -10.31 1.37
CA GLU A 84 5.29 -10.59 2.78
C GLU A 84 4.54 -9.45 3.46
N PHE A 85 4.78 -8.19 3.08
CA PHE A 85 3.98 -7.06 3.54
C PHE A 85 2.55 -7.13 2.99
N GLY A 86 2.37 -7.54 1.73
CA GLY A 86 1.04 -7.82 1.17
C GLY A 86 0.29 -8.91 1.96
N ASP A 87 0.97 -10.01 2.29
CA ASP A 87 0.41 -11.09 3.11
C ASP A 87 0.06 -10.61 4.53
N ALA A 88 0.90 -9.75 5.12
CA ALA A 88 0.65 -9.14 6.43
C ALA A 88 -0.61 -8.27 6.41
N LEU A 89 -0.83 -7.50 5.35
CA LEU A 89 -2.06 -6.73 5.18
C LEU A 89 -3.28 -7.66 5.12
N ILE A 90 -3.24 -8.71 4.29
CA ILE A 90 -4.35 -9.67 4.18
C ILE A 90 -4.67 -10.32 5.53
N LYS A 91 -3.65 -10.69 6.30
CA LYS A 91 -3.81 -11.27 7.64
C LYS A 91 -4.47 -10.32 8.64
N ASN A 92 -4.29 -9.01 8.46
CA ASN A 92 -4.78 -7.96 9.36
C ASN A 92 -6.11 -7.31 8.92
N MET A 93 -6.76 -7.80 7.85
CA MET A 93 -8.12 -7.41 7.46
C MET A 93 -9.15 -7.95 8.47
#